data_AF-A0A1E5PB96-F1
#
_entry.id   AF-A0A1E5PB96-F1
#
_cell.length_a   1.000
_cell.length_b   1.000
_cell.length_c   1.000
_cell.angle_alpha   90.00
_cell.angle_beta   90.00
_cell.angle_gamma   90.00
#
_symmetry.space_group_name_H-M   'P 1'
#
loop_
_entity.id
_entity.type
_entity.pdbx_description
1 polymer ?
#
loop_
_entity_poly.entity_id
_entity_poly.type
_entity_poly.pdbx_seq_one_letter_code
_entity_poly.pdbx_strand_id
1 'polypeptide(L)' 'MTDHRLWSYKEIAAHIRVQPDTVRSYRKHGLLPAPDHVEGGKPYWYADTIRTWVSRRPGNRGRKE' A
#
# COMPACT_ATOMS: atom_id res chain seq x y z
N MET A 1 1.03 6.87 -18.34
CA MET A 1 0.67 5.44 -18.54
C MET A 1 0.29 4.88 -17.18
N THR A 2 -1.00 4.68 -16.96
CA THR A 2 -1.55 4.25 -15.68
C THR A 2 -1.33 2.75 -15.56
N ASP A 3 -0.42 2.35 -14.67
CA ASP A 3 -0.14 0.95 -14.38
C ASP A 3 -1.34 0.38 -13.61
N HIS A 4 -2.31 -0.24 -14.31
CA HIS A 4 -3.47 -0.92 -13.72
C HIS A 4 -3.08 -2.27 -13.12
N ARG A 5 -1.92 -2.33 -12.47
CA ARG A 5 -1.41 -3.56 -11.88
C ARG A 5 -2.00 -3.71 -10.49
N LEU A 6 -2.61 -4.87 -10.27
CA LEU A 6 -3.15 -5.25 -8.96
C LEU A 6 -2.00 -5.69 -8.07
N TRP A 7 -1.68 -4.86 -7.08
CA TRP A 7 -0.67 -5.17 -6.08
C TRP A 7 -1.29 -5.88 -4.89
N SER A 8 -0.65 -6.99 -4.52
CA SER A 8 -0.83 -7.63 -3.23
C SER A 8 -0.05 -6.89 -2.14
N TYR A 9 -0.28 -7.21 -0.87
CA TYR A 9 0.49 -6.66 0.26
C TYR A 9 2.01 -6.69 0.05
N LYS A 10 2.53 -7.76 -0.57
CA LYS A 10 3.97 -7.94 -0.80
C LYS A 10 4.51 -6.95 -1.84
N GLU A 11 3.75 -6.72 -2.92
CA GLU A 11 4.14 -5.74 -3.95
C GLU A 11 4.04 -4.31 -3.43
N ILE A 12 2.98 -3.98 -2.69
CA ILE A 12 2.83 -2.68 -2.03
C ILE A 12 4.03 -2.42 -1.12
N ALA A 13 4.35 -3.41 -0.27
CA ALA A 13 5.46 -3.34 0.68
C ALA A 13 6.80 -3.12 -0.04
N ALA A 14 7.08 -3.90 -1.09
CA ALA A 14 8.29 -3.76 -1.89
C ALA A 14 8.37 -2.38 -2.58
N HIS A 15 7.25 -1.88 -3.10
CA HIS A 15 7.19 -0.58 -3.76
C HIS A 15 7.54 0.58 -2.82
N ILE A 16 6.96 0.58 -1.63
CA ILE A 16 7.16 1.63 -0.63
C ILE A 16 8.35 1.35 0.30
N ARG A 17 9.09 0.27 0.02
CA ARG A 17 10.23 -0.24 0.80
C ARG A 17 9.93 -0.40 2.28
N VAL A 18 8.75 -0.91 2.62
CA VAL A 18 8.38 -1.27 4.01
C VAL A 18 8.13 -2.77 4.12
N GLN A 19 7.91 -3.25 5.34
CA GLN A 19 7.52 -4.63 5.58
C GLN A 19 6.02 -4.83 5.28
N PRO A 20 5.61 -6.01 4.77
CA PRO A 20 4.19 -6.32 4.56
C PRO A 20 3.36 -6.24 5.85
N ASP A 21 3.96 -6.52 7.01
CA ASP A 21 3.33 -6.29 8.32
C ASP A 21 2.97 -4.82 8.56
N THR A 22 3.80 -3.87 8.11
CA THR A 22 3.49 -2.45 8.20
C THR A 22 2.27 -2.10 7.34
N VAL A 23 2.14 -2.68 6.15
CA VAL A 23 0.94 -2.51 5.29
C VAL A 23 -0.31 -3.04 5.99
N ARG A 24 -0.20 -4.18 6.66
CA ARG A 24 -1.28 -4.75 7.47
C ARG A 24 -1.65 -3.86 8.65
N SER A 25 -0.67 -3.24 9.32
CA SER A 25 -0.90 -2.23 10.36
C SER A 25 -1.61 -1.00 9.81
N TYR A 26 -1.22 -0.47 8.64
CA TYR A 26 -1.96 0.66 8.05
C TYR A 26 -3.41 0.32 7.78
N ARG A 27 -3.69 -0.89 7.29
CA ARG A 27 -5.07 -1.34 7.11
C ARG A 27 -5.80 -1.43 8.45
N LYS A 28 -5.17 -2.01 9.47
CA LYS A 28 -5.74 -2.12 10.83
C LYS A 28 -6.07 -0.74 11.43
N HIS A 29 -5.22 0.25 11.18
CA HIS A 29 -5.40 1.62 11.67
C HIS A 29 -6.26 2.51 10.76
N GLY A 30 -6.84 1.97 9.68
CA GLY A 30 -7.66 2.75 8.74
C GLY A 30 -6.88 3.79 7.93
N LEU A 31 -5.56 3.67 7.89
CA LEU A 31 -4.66 4.56 7.16
C LEU A 31 -4.45 4.12 5.71
N LEU A 32 -4.63 2.83 5.42
CA LEU A 32 -4.55 2.28 4.07
C LEU A 32 -5.89 2.52 3.34
N PRO A 33 -5.88 2.87 2.04
CA PRO A 33 -7.10 2.92 1.24
C PRO A 33 -7.83 1.57 1.24
N ALA A 34 -9.15 1.60 1.01
CA ALA A 34 -9.95 0.40 0.82
C ALA A 34 -9.39 -0.45 -0.34
N PRO A 35 -9.47 -1.79 -0.25
CA PRO A 35 -9.02 -2.65 -1.35
C PRO A 35 -9.93 -2.47 -2.57
N ASP A 36 -9.32 -2.16 -3.70
CA ASP A 36 -10.01 -1.99 -4.98
C ASP A 36 -10.54 -3.32 -5.52
N HIS A 37 -9.84 -4.43 -5.20
CA HIS A 37 -10.20 -5.75 -5.65
C HIS A 37 -9.95 -6.78 -4.56
N VAL A 38 -10.79 -7.82 -4.47
CA VAL A 38 -10.60 -8.93 -3.54
C VAL A 38 -10.72 -10.22 -4.32
N GLU A 39 -9.62 -10.95 -4.47
CA GLU A 39 -9.59 -12.22 -5.19
C GLU A 39 -9.23 -13.36 -4.26
N GLY A 40 -10.08 -14.39 -4.19
CA GLY A 40 -9.88 -15.56 -3.32
C GLY A 40 -9.71 -15.21 -1.83
N GLY A 41 -10.36 -14.14 -1.36
CA GLY A 41 -10.26 -13.66 0.02
C GLY A 41 -9.01 -12.81 0.33
N LYS A 42 -8.14 -12.58 -0.66
CA LYS A 42 -7.00 -11.68 -0.53
C LYS A 42 -7.35 -10.30 -1.12
N PRO A 43 -7.18 -9.22 -0.35
CA PRO A 43 -7.34 -7.87 -0.89
C PRO A 43 -6.15 -7.47 -1.76
N TYR A 44 -6.46 -6.80 -2.86
CA TYR A 44 -5.56 -6.24 -3.85
C TYR A 44 -5.90 -4.75 -4.06
N TRP A 45 -4.89 -3.98 -4.43
CA TRP A 45 -5.01 -2.56 -4.69
C TRP A 45 -4.39 -2.23 -6.03
N TYR A 46 -4.90 -1.20 -6.69
CA TYR A 46 -4.20 -0.69 -7.86
C TYR A 46 -2.92 0.03 -7.47
N ALA A 47 -1.88 -0.15 -8.28
CA ALA A 47 -0.63 0.59 -8.15
C ALA A 47 -0.87 2.11 -8.11
N ASP A 48 -1.85 2.60 -8.87
CA ASP A 48 -2.24 4.01 -8.89
C ASP A 48 -2.80 4.50 -7.54
N THR A 49 -3.77 3.76 -6.97
CA THR A 49 -4.36 4.05 -5.65
C THR A 49 -3.27 4.14 -4.59
N ILE A 50 -2.34 3.18 -4.60
CA ILE A 50 -1.23 3.13 -3.65
C ILE A 50 -0.26 4.28 -3.89
N ARG A 51 0.12 4.59 -5.13
CA ARG A 51 1.01 5.74 -5.44
C ARG A 51 0.41 7.07 -5.00
N THR A 52 -0.88 7.26 -5.25
CA THR A 52 -1.62 8.46 -4.81
C THR A 52 -1.65 8.57 -3.29
N TRP A 53 -1.90 7.45 -2.60
CA TRP A 53 -1.85 7.39 -1.15
C TRP A 53 -0.44 7.65 -0.59
N VAL A 54 0.60 7.01 -1.15
CA VAL A 54 2.00 7.19 -0.74
C VAL A 54 2.41 8.65 -0.83
N SER A 55 2.00 9.33 -1.91
CA SER A 55 2.28 10.74 -2.12
C SER A 55 1.63 11.65 -1.06
N ARG A 56 0.54 11.20 -0.44
CA ARG A 56 -0.20 11.92 0.63
C ARG A 56 0.17 11.43 2.03
N ARG A 57 1.05 10.44 2.15
CA ARG A 57 1.33 9.76 3.41
C ARG A 57 2.19 10.63 4.34
N PRO A 58 1.81 10.80 5.62
CA PRO A 58 2.58 11.60 6.57
C PRO A 58 3.91 10.95 7.03
N GLY A 59 4.19 9.69 6.70
CA GLY A 59 5.17 8.86 7.42
C GLY A 59 6.39 8.38 6.63
N ASN A 60 7.10 9.24 5.90
CA ASN A 60 8.45 8.87 5.40
C ASN A 60 9.48 10.01 5.38
N ARG A 61 9.27 11.10 6.12
CA ARG A 61 10.40 12.00 6.46
C ARG A 61 11.24 11.32 7.53
N GLY A 62 12.28 10.61 7.06
CA GLY A 62 13.47 10.12 7.76
C GLY A 62 13.42 9.96 9.27
N ARG A 63 13.30 8.72 9.74
CA ARG A 63 14.09 8.30 10.91
C ARG A 63 15.49 7.99 10.41
N LYS A 64 16.34 9.01 10.49
CA LYS A 64 17.80 8.92 10.43
C LYS A 64 18.23 9.11 11.88
N GLU A 65 18.68 8.02 12.50
CA GLU A 65 19.42 8.02 13.77
C GLU A 65 20.65 7.15 13.54
#